data_AF-A0A932DB26-F1
#
_entry.id   AF-A0A932DB26-F1
#
_cell.length_a   1.000
_cell.length_b   1.000
_cell.length_c   1.000
_cell.angle_alpha   90.00
_cell.angle_beta   90.00
_cell.angle_gamma   90.00
#
_symmetry.space_group_name_H-M   'P 1'
#
loop_
_entity.id
_entity.type
_entity.pdbx_description
1 polymer ?
#
loop_
_entity_poly.entity_id
_entity_poly.type
_entity_poly.pdbx_seq_one_letter_code
_entity_poly.pdbx_strand_id
1 'polypeptide(L)' 'MRTNNQFAAPPRNRSELLAIHKRLLKKVRAMSSDQLFATMVRAGIYTKSGKLRKEYGG' A
#
# COMPACT_ATOMS: atom_id res chain seq x y z
N MET A 1 1.69 21.99 -1.96
CA MET A 1 1.00 21.79 -3.26
C MET A 1 0.48 20.37 -3.32
N ARG A 2 -0.85 20.19 -3.39
CA ARG A 2 -1.51 18.90 -3.60
C ARG A 2 -1.71 18.75 -5.10
N THR A 3 -1.05 17.79 -5.73
CA THR A 3 -1.30 17.44 -7.12
C THR A 3 -2.65 16.71 -7.22
N ASN A 4 -3.41 16.99 -8.27
CA ASN A 4 -4.76 16.49 -8.53
C ASN A 4 -4.82 14.98 -8.90
N ASN A 5 -3.70 14.27 -8.74
CA ASN A 5 -3.63 12.81 -8.71
C ASN A 5 -3.41 12.42 -7.25
N GLN A 6 -4.24 11.52 -6.72
CA GLN A 6 -4.28 11.07 -5.31
C GLN A 6 -2.94 10.50 -4.76
N PHE A 7 -1.86 10.55 -5.52
CA PHE A 7 -0.52 10.20 -5.10
C PHE A 7 0.12 11.38 -4.35
N ALA A 8 0.46 11.15 -3.08
CA ALA A 8 1.30 12.06 -2.33
C ALA A 8 2.60 12.32 -3.12
N ALA A 9 3.07 13.57 -3.12
CA ALA A 9 4.35 13.91 -3.74
C ALA A 9 5.44 12.95 -3.22
N PRO A 10 6.35 12.48 -4.10
CA PRO A 10 7.40 11.55 -3.70
C PRO A 10 8.29 12.20 -2.62
N PRO A 11 8.81 11.41 -1.66
CA PRO A 11 9.69 11.93 -0.63
C PRO A 11 10.97 12.51 -1.26
N ARG A 12 11.38 13.69 -0.78
CA ARG A 12 12.53 14.43 -1.34
C ARG A 12 13.86 14.03 -0.72
N ASN A 13 13.83 13.42 0.47
CA ASN A 13 15.00 13.02 1.23
C ASN A 13 14.74 11.73 2.03
N ARG A 14 15.82 11.16 2.55
CA ARG A 14 15.78 9.92 3.35
C ARG A 14 14.91 10.05 4.60
N SER A 15 14.93 11.19 5.27
CA SER A 15 14.15 11.42 6.50
C SER A 15 12.65 11.39 6.24
N GLU A 16 12.19 12.01 5.14
CA GLU A 16 10.80 11.97 4.69
C GLU A 16 10.37 10.54 4.31
N LEU A 17 11.21 9.80 3.59
CA LEU A 17 10.95 8.41 3.26
C LEU A 17 10.79 7.55 4.52
N LEU A 18 11.68 7.71 5.50
CA LEU A 18 11.61 6.99 6.77
C LEU A 18 10.35 7.36 7.58
N ALA A 19 9.94 8.62 7.58
CA ALA A 19 8.72 9.05 8.25
C ALA A 19 7.46 8.42 7.61
N ILE A 20 7.40 8.41 6.27
CA ILE A 20 6.33 7.76 5.52
C ILE A 20 6.32 6.25 5.80
N HIS A 21 7.48 5.60 5.78
CA HIS A 21 7.62 4.17 6.05
C HIS A 21 7.14 3.80 7.44
N LYS A 22 7.57 4.54 8.48
CA LYS A 22 7.12 4.33 9.87
C LYS A 22 5.60 4.46 10.00
N ARG A 23 5.01 5.48 9.38
CA ARG A 23 3.55 5.70 9.39
C ARG A 23 2.80 4.57 8.69
N LEU A 24 3.29 4.12 7.53
CA LEU A 24 2.70 3.00 6.79
C LEU A 24 2.76 1.70 7.59
N LEU A 25 3.91 1.37 8.19
CA LEU A 25 4.06 0.19 9.03
C LEU A 25 3.09 0.20 10.21
N LYS A 26 2.96 1.34 10.90
CA LYS A 26 2.00 1.48 12.01
C LYS A 26 0.56 1.21 11.53
N LYS A 27 0.18 1.74 10.37
CA LYS A 27 -1.16 1.56 9.80
C LYS A 27 -1.41 0.10 9.42
N VAL A 28 -0.47 -0.54 8.72
CA VAL A 28 -0.58 -1.94 8.30
C VAL A 28 -0.67 -2.87 9.51
N ARG A 29 0.13 -2.64 10.55
CA ARG A 29 0.08 -3.44 11.79
C ARG A 29 -1.23 -3.31 12.56
N ALA A 30 -1.96 -2.22 12.39
CA ALA A 30 -3.25 -2.00 13.00
C ALA A 30 -4.44 -2.54 12.17
N MET A 31 -4.20 -3.01 10.93
CA MET A 31 -5.24 -3.59 10.09
C MET A 31 -5.56 -5.01 10.52
N SER A 32 -6.85 -5.39 10.43
CA SER A 32 -7.24 -6.79 10.49
C SER A 32 -6.81 -7.53 9.20
N SER A 33 -6.78 -8.85 9.24
CA SER A 33 -6.48 -9.69 8.08
C SER A 33 -7.39 -9.38 6.88
N ASP A 34 -8.67 -9.14 7.12
CA ASP A 34 -9.63 -8.81 6.05
C ASP A 34 -9.36 -7.44 5.41
N GLN A 35 -9.02 -6.44 6.22
CA GLN A 35 -8.67 -5.11 5.72
C GLN A 35 -7.36 -5.15 4.93
N LEU A 36 -6.40 -5.93 5.39
CA LEU A 36 -5.14 -6.15 4.70
C LEU A 36 -5.38 -6.85 3.36
N PHE A 37 -6.17 -7.93 3.35
CA PHE A 37 -6.54 -8.64 2.13
C PHE A 37 -7.26 -7.72 1.12
N ALA A 38 -8.27 -6.98 1.57
CA ALA A 38 -8.98 -6.02 0.73
C ALA A 38 -8.04 -4.94 0.15
N THR A 39 -7.05 -4.51 0.92
CA THR A 39 -6.02 -3.57 0.47
C THR A 39 -5.16 -4.20 -0.63
N MET A 40 -4.73 -5.45 -0.48
CA MET A 40 -3.93 -6.14 -1.48
C MET A 40 -4.73 -6.45 -2.76
N VAL A 41 -6.02 -6.76 -2.65
CA VAL A 41 -6.92 -6.89 -3.80
C VAL A 41 -7.10 -5.56 -4.53
N ARG A 42 -7.29 -4.46 -3.80
CA ARG A 42 -7.40 -3.10 -4.37
C ARG A 42 -6.11 -2.66 -5.05
N ALA A 43 -4.95 -3.05 -4.50
CA ALA A 43 -3.64 -2.81 -5.10
C ALA A 43 -3.40 -3.68 -6.36
N GLY A 44 -4.31 -4.59 -6.69
CA GLY A 44 -4.16 -5.48 -7.83
C GLY A 44 -3.10 -6.56 -7.61
N ILE A 45 -2.83 -6.96 -6.37
CA ILE A 45 -1.89 -8.05 -6.08
C ILE A 45 -2.63 -9.39 -6.07
N TYR A 46 -3.76 -9.44 -5.36
CA TYR A 46 -4.63 -10.62 -5.31
C TYR A 46 -5.92 -10.40 -6.11
N THR A 47 -6.54 -11.50 -6.54
CA THR A 47 -7.92 -11.54 -7.00
C THR A 47 -8.87 -11.48 -5.81
N LYS A 48 -10.14 -11.12 -6.05
CA LYS A 48 -11.19 -11.16 -5.02
C LYS A 48 -11.39 -12.56 -4.41
N SER A 49 -10.97 -13.61 -5.12
CA SER A 49 -11.03 -15.01 -4.68
C SER A 49 -9.77 -15.48 -3.92
N GLY A 50 -8.81 -14.59 -3.67
CA GLY A 50 -7.61 -14.90 -2.91
C GLY A 50 -6.46 -15.51 -3.70
N LYS A 51 -6.59 -15.61 -5.03
CA LYS A 51 -5.48 -16.05 -5.89
C LYS A 51 -4.53 -14.90 -6.14
N LEU A 52 -3.23 -15.17 -6.15
CA LEU A 52 -2.24 -14.19 -6.58
C LEU A 52 -2.44 -13.90 -8.07
N ARG A 53 -2.27 -12.65 -8.51
CA ARG A 53 -2.36 -12.34 -9.94
C ARG A 53 -1.10 -12.79 -10.69
N LYS A 54 -1.26 -13.10 -11.98
CA LYS A 54 -0.20 -13.58 -12.88
C LYS A 54 1.06 -12.72 -12.88
N GLU A 55 0.89 -11.40 -12.80
CA GLU A 55 1.97 -10.40 -12.75
C GLU A 55 2.90 -10.58 -11.53
N TYR A 56 2.41 -11.25 -10.49
CA TYR A 56 3.14 -11.58 -9.27
C TYR A 56 3.48 -13.08 -9.16
N GLY A 57 3.27 -13.87 -10.22
CA GLY A 57 3.61 -15.31 -10.28
C GLY A 57 2.50 -16.28 -9.88
N GLY A 58 1.24 -15.83 -9.81
CA GLY A 58 0.06 -16.64 -9.51
C GLY A 58 -0.69 -17.24 -10.71
#